data_AF-A0A0L6WB83-F1
#
_entry.id   AF-A0A0L6WB83-F1
#
_cell.length_a   1.000
_cell.length_b   1.000
_cell.length_c   1.000
_cell.angle_alpha   90.00
_cell.angle_beta   90.00
_cell.angle_gamma   90.00
#
_symmetry.space_group_name_H-M   'P 1'
#
loop_
_entity.id
_entity.type
_entity.pdbx_description
1 polymer ?
#
loop_
_entity_poly.entity_id
_entity_poly.type
_entity_poly.pdbx_seq_one_letter_code
_entity_poly.pdbx_strand_id
1 'polypeptide(L)'
;MSALSTTAGDVLDAHANLLPIDLLFCKVLVRAAVCLSSLPPSHPLFKPVHSAARHCVCHHCSPLHSIFSFTDINPSLIETVLPTHQPPSYKPAFTMHIKPNKESALMAIQRVHSCSWAAVYCDGSGYEGGIGASAALFIDNEKTTALQYHLGSASEHTVYEAEVVGFTFGLHLLMSITHQLCGLTTIGSNSQAAIWALNNQRPHPAHYVLDLMHSAAESLHKKQDHLQHSQQC
;
A
#
# COMPACT_ATOMS: atom_id res chain seq x y z
N MET A 1 -34.72 33.80 -21.72
CA MET A 1 -33.79 33.16 -22.68
C MET A 1 -32.66 34.13 -22.94
N SER A 2 -31.53 33.94 -22.27
CA SER A 2 -30.29 34.68 -22.55
C SER A 2 -29.17 33.65 -22.68
N ALA A 3 -28.66 33.52 -23.89
CA ALA A 3 -27.59 32.62 -24.28
C ALA A 3 -26.24 33.36 -24.24
N LEU A 4 -25.16 32.59 -24.05
CA LEU A 4 -23.73 32.94 -24.17
C LEU A 4 -23.02 33.58 -22.94
N SER A 5 -22.94 32.87 -21.81
CA SER A 5 -21.90 33.16 -20.79
C SER A 5 -21.17 31.94 -20.21
N THR A 6 -21.54 30.71 -20.58
CA THR A 6 -20.97 29.49 -19.96
C THR A 6 -19.70 29.01 -20.67
N THR A 7 -19.61 29.10 -21.99
CA THR A 7 -18.49 28.54 -22.76
C THR A 7 -17.12 29.17 -22.46
N ALA A 8 -17.03 30.46 -22.15
CA ALA A 8 -15.74 31.09 -21.85
C ALA A 8 -15.24 30.75 -20.43
N GLY A 9 -16.16 30.64 -19.46
CA GLY A 9 -15.85 30.25 -18.09
C GLY A 9 -15.45 28.79 -17.99
N ASP A 10 -16.24 27.89 -18.59
CA ASP A 10 -15.95 26.45 -18.58
C ASP A 10 -14.60 26.12 -19.23
N VAL A 11 -14.24 26.83 -20.31
CA VAL A 11 -12.93 26.68 -20.98
C VAL A 11 -11.79 27.23 -20.12
N LEU A 12 -11.99 28.37 -19.44
CA LEU A 12 -11.00 28.92 -18.52
C LEU A 12 -10.77 27.97 -17.33
N ASP A 13 -11.83 27.42 -16.76
CA ASP A 13 -11.78 26.48 -15.64
C ASP A 13 -11.09 25.17 -16.05
N ALA A 14 -11.38 24.64 -17.25
CA ALA A 14 -10.66 23.49 -17.79
C ALA A 14 -9.16 23.78 -17.99
N HIS A 15 -8.80 24.96 -18.51
CA HIS A 15 -7.40 25.38 -18.63
C HIS A 15 -6.72 25.61 -17.27
N ALA A 16 -7.48 26.00 -16.25
CA ALA A 16 -7.02 26.12 -14.86
C ALA A 16 -7.03 24.78 -14.09
N ASN A 17 -7.43 23.68 -14.73
CA ASN A 17 -7.60 22.36 -14.13
C ASN A 17 -8.57 22.37 -12.93
N LEU A 18 -9.57 23.27 -12.97
CA LEU A 18 -10.64 23.36 -11.99
C LEU A 18 -11.78 22.46 -12.43
N LEU A 19 -12.28 21.67 -11.48
CA LEU A 19 -13.50 20.90 -11.71
C LEU A 19 -14.70 21.86 -11.72
N PRO A 20 -15.69 21.62 -12.59
CA PRO A 20 -17.02 22.21 -12.43
C PRO A 20 -17.49 22.12 -10.99
N ILE A 21 -18.18 23.15 -10.52
CA ILE A 21 -18.52 23.31 -9.10
C ILE A 21 -19.21 22.08 -8.51
N ASP A 22 -20.11 21.43 -9.28
CA ASP A 22 -20.83 20.23 -8.87
C ASP A 22 -19.89 19.03 -8.68
N LEU A 23 -18.91 18.85 -9.57
CA LEU A 23 -17.89 17.80 -9.46
C LEU A 23 -16.93 18.07 -8.29
N LEU A 24 -16.64 19.34 -8.02
CA LEU A 24 -15.85 19.72 -6.85
C LEU A 24 -16.59 19.39 -5.55
N PHE A 25 -17.88 19.72 -5.46
CA PHE A 25 -18.73 19.32 -4.32
C PHE A 25 -18.78 17.79 -4.17
N CYS A 26 -19.03 17.06 -5.25
CA CYS A 26 -19.03 15.59 -5.24
C CYS A 26 -17.70 15.03 -4.71
N LYS A 27 -16.56 15.53 -5.21
CA LYS A 27 -15.23 15.12 -4.76
C LYS A 27 -15.02 15.36 -3.27
N VAL A 28 -15.43 16.52 -2.76
CA VAL A 28 -15.30 16.86 -1.33
C VAL A 28 -16.18 15.96 -0.47
N LEU A 29 -17.45 15.76 -0.86
CA LEU A 29 -18.40 14.92 -0.12
C LEU A 29 -17.99 13.45 -0.10
N VAL A 30 -17.61 12.89 -1.26
CA VAL A 30 -17.11 11.52 -1.38
C VAL A 30 -15.84 11.34 -0.55
N ARG A 31 -14.89 12.27 -0.61
CA ARG A 31 -13.68 12.21 0.21
C ARG A 31 -14.01 12.22 1.70
N ALA A 32 -14.92 13.08 2.15
CA ALA A 32 -15.34 13.13 3.55
C ALA A 32 -16.00 11.82 3.98
N ALA A 33 -16.89 11.25 3.17
CA ALA A 33 -17.55 9.98 3.42
C ALA A 33 -16.53 8.82 3.52
N VAL A 34 -15.56 8.73 2.60
CA VAL A 34 -14.49 7.72 2.64
C VAL A 34 -13.63 7.90 3.88
N CYS A 35 -13.18 9.12 4.20
CA CYS A 35 -12.36 9.37 5.40
C CYS A 35 -13.08 9.05 6.71
N LEU A 36 -14.39 9.31 6.80
CA LEU A 36 -15.21 8.93 7.95
C LEU A 36 -15.42 7.41 8.03
N SER A 37 -15.53 6.76 6.87
CA SER A 37 -15.69 5.32 6.78
C SER A 37 -14.42 4.55 7.12
N SER A 38 -13.25 5.13 6.88
CA SER A 38 -11.96 4.49 7.16
C SER A 38 -11.53 4.58 8.63
N LEU A 39 -12.38 5.10 9.52
CA LEU A 39 -12.02 5.28 10.94
C LEU A 39 -12.00 3.94 11.69
N PRO A 40 -11.08 3.75 12.66
CA PRO A 40 -11.06 2.53 13.47
C PRO A 40 -12.23 2.47 14.46
N PRO A 41 -12.61 1.26 14.94
CA PRO A 41 -13.66 1.08 15.94
C PRO A 41 -13.45 1.84 17.26
N SER A 42 -12.19 2.19 17.57
CA SER A 42 -11.82 3.00 18.74
C SER A 42 -12.15 4.49 18.60
N HIS A 43 -12.41 4.97 17.37
CA HIS A 43 -12.69 6.38 17.11
C HIS A 43 -14.12 6.76 17.54
N PRO A 44 -14.35 7.92 18.20
CA PRO A 44 -15.67 8.31 18.70
C PRO A 44 -16.75 8.42 17.62
N LEU A 45 -16.35 8.76 16.38
CA LEU A 45 -17.27 8.86 15.24
C LEU A 45 -17.56 7.52 14.55
N PHE A 46 -16.89 6.41 14.89
CA PHE A 46 -17.11 5.12 14.23
C PHE A 46 -18.57 4.67 14.31
N LYS A 47 -19.13 4.58 15.52
CA LYS A 47 -20.53 4.15 15.70
C LYS A 47 -21.55 5.10 15.06
N PRO A 48 -21.46 6.44 15.26
CA PRO A 48 -22.35 7.39 14.57
C PRO A 48 -22.30 7.29 13.05
N VAL A 49 -21.12 7.13 12.46
CA VAL A 49 -20.95 6.99 11.00
C VAL A 49 -21.64 5.73 10.49
N HIS A 50 -21.36 4.57 11.07
CA HIS A 50 -22.00 3.31 10.67
C HIS A 50 -23.52 3.33 10.90
N SER A 51 -24.00 4.00 11.95
CA SER A 51 -25.44 4.17 12.17
C SER A 51 -26.09 5.05 11.11
N ALA A 52 -25.47 6.20 10.80
CA ALA A 52 -26.00 7.16 9.83
C ALA A 52 -26.02 6.61 8.40
N ALA A 53 -25.03 5.79 8.03
CA ALA A 53 -24.99 5.14 6.73
C ALA A 53 -26.03 4.01 6.57
N ARG A 54 -26.42 3.35 7.68
CA ARG A 54 -27.37 2.23 7.65
C ARG A 54 -28.84 2.65 7.71
N HIS A 55 -29.13 3.80 8.31
CA HIS A 55 -30.49 4.20 8.64
C HIS A 55 -30.79 5.60 8.16
N CYS A 56 -31.76 5.74 7.26
CA CYS A 56 -32.37 7.04 6.99
C CYS A 56 -33.33 7.40 8.12
N VAL A 57 -33.16 8.60 8.70
CA VAL A 57 -34.02 9.10 9.77
C VAL A 57 -34.99 10.16 9.24
N CYS A 58 -36.26 10.04 9.60
CA CYS A 58 -37.28 11.02 9.20
C CYS A 58 -37.20 12.33 10.01
N HIS A 59 -36.64 12.28 11.22
CA HIS A 59 -36.54 13.42 12.14
C HIS A 59 -35.11 13.54 12.64
N HIS A 60 -34.65 14.77 12.88
CA HIS A 60 -33.28 15.07 13.35
C HIS A 60 -32.17 14.52 12.44
N CYS A 61 -32.36 14.61 11.12
CA CYS A 61 -31.37 14.23 10.12
C CYS A 61 -30.08 15.06 10.31
N SER A 62 -29.00 14.38 10.68
CA SER A 62 -27.69 15.02 10.84
C SER A 62 -26.95 15.12 9.51
N PRO A 63 -25.93 15.99 9.38
CA PRO A 63 -25.10 16.07 8.18
C PRO A 63 -24.47 14.73 7.75
N LEU A 64 -24.21 13.82 8.69
CA LEU A 64 -23.71 12.47 8.39
C LEU A 64 -24.73 11.68 7.56
N HIS A 65 -26.01 11.72 7.92
CA HIS A 65 -27.06 11.04 7.17
C HIS A 65 -27.15 11.59 5.74
N SER A 66 -27.09 12.90 5.57
CA SER A 66 -27.10 13.53 4.23
C SER A 66 -25.90 13.12 3.38
N ILE A 67 -24.70 13.08 3.95
CA ILE A 67 -23.48 12.69 3.23
C ILE A 67 -23.55 11.22 2.80
N PHE A 68 -23.95 10.31 3.69
CA PHE A 68 -24.02 8.89 3.34
C PHE A 68 -25.19 8.57 2.41
N SER A 69 -26.33 9.25 2.56
CA SER A 69 -27.44 9.13 1.60
C SER A 69 -27.09 9.68 0.22
N PHE A 70 -26.26 10.72 0.14
CA PHE A 70 -25.84 11.30 -1.15
C PHE A 70 -24.75 10.47 -1.84
N THR A 71 -23.77 9.97 -1.07
CA THR A 71 -22.60 9.27 -1.62
C THR A 71 -22.83 7.78 -1.84
N ASP A 72 -23.82 7.18 -1.17
CA ASP A 72 -24.11 5.73 -1.19
C ASP A 72 -22.90 4.85 -0.79
N ILE A 73 -21.97 5.43 -0.03
CA ILE A 73 -20.80 4.71 0.48
C ILE A 73 -21.21 3.87 1.68
N ASN A 74 -20.93 2.57 1.62
CA ASN A 74 -21.10 1.66 2.75
C ASN A 74 -19.81 1.63 3.59
N PRO A 75 -19.79 2.16 4.83
CA PRO A 75 -18.60 2.19 5.65
C PRO A 75 -18.02 0.80 5.96
N SER A 76 -18.84 -0.24 5.97
CA SER A 76 -18.40 -1.62 6.23
C SER A 76 -17.59 -2.24 5.09
N LEU A 77 -17.59 -1.63 3.90
CA LEU A 77 -16.79 -2.07 2.76
C LEU A 77 -15.50 -1.27 2.59
N ILE A 78 -15.29 -0.22 3.39
CA ILE A 78 -14.12 0.64 3.29
C ILE A 78 -13.01 0.13 4.22
N GLU A 79 -11.77 0.13 3.72
CA GLU A 79 -10.57 -0.19 4.50
C GLU A 79 -10.49 0.71 5.75
N THR A 80 -10.27 0.07 6.91
CA THR A 80 -9.94 0.81 8.14
C THR A 80 -8.48 1.26 8.10
N VAL A 81 -8.25 2.57 8.21
CA VAL A 81 -6.91 3.16 8.22
C VAL A 81 -6.59 3.64 9.64
N LEU A 82 -5.57 3.05 10.26
CA LEU A 82 -5.15 3.46 11.60
C LEU A 82 -4.40 4.81 11.55
N PRO A 83 -4.62 5.70 12.54
CA PRO A 83 -3.93 6.99 12.60
C PRO A 83 -2.43 6.86 12.85
N THR A 84 -2.03 5.83 13.60
CA THR A 84 -0.65 5.55 14.00
C THR A 84 -0.45 4.04 14.10
N HIS A 85 0.59 3.51 13.46
CA HIS A 85 0.89 2.07 13.48
C HIS A 85 2.04 1.78 14.43
N GLN A 86 3.18 2.40 14.19
CA GLN A 86 4.38 2.16 14.97
C GLN A 86 4.66 3.31 15.94
N PRO A 87 5.25 3.03 17.11
CA PRO A 87 5.70 4.09 18.00
C PRO A 87 6.78 4.94 17.30
N PRO A 88 6.95 6.22 17.67
CA PRO A 88 7.99 7.08 17.09
C PRO A 88 9.42 6.54 17.21
N SER A 89 9.64 5.61 18.14
CA SER A 89 10.93 4.93 18.36
C SER A 89 11.14 3.68 17.50
N TYR A 90 10.16 3.29 16.66
CA TYR A 90 10.26 2.11 15.83
C TYR A 90 11.40 2.20 14.82
N LYS A 91 12.14 1.10 14.69
CA LYS A 91 13.23 0.94 13.74
C LYS A 91 12.95 -0.31 12.91
N PRO A 92 12.78 -0.19 11.58
CA PRO A 92 12.58 -1.35 10.72
C PRO A 92 13.73 -2.34 10.81
N ALA A 93 13.44 -3.63 10.64
CA ALA A 93 14.43 -4.71 10.60
C ALA A 93 15.27 -4.74 9.30
N PHE A 94 15.14 -3.72 8.45
CA PHE A 94 15.76 -3.64 7.13
C PHE A 94 16.19 -2.20 6.81
N THR A 95 17.12 -2.06 5.86
CA THR A 95 17.55 -0.77 5.32
C THR A 95 17.03 -0.59 3.90
N MET A 96 16.66 0.64 3.54
CA MET A 96 16.14 0.97 2.23
C MET A 96 17.15 1.79 1.44
N HIS A 97 17.26 1.49 0.14
CA HIS A 97 18.14 2.21 -0.77
C HIS A 97 17.41 2.48 -2.09
N ILE A 98 17.07 3.74 -2.34
CA ILE A 98 16.54 4.18 -3.64
C ILE A 98 17.66 4.90 -4.39
N LYS A 99 17.94 4.44 -5.61
CA LYS A 99 18.97 5.02 -6.47
C LYS A 99 18.33 6.01 -7.46
N PRO A 100 19.05 7.09 -7.83
CA PRO A 100 18.47 8.18 -8.64
C PRO A 100 18.17 7.78 -10.09
N ASN A 101 18.87 6.77 -10.62
CA ASN A 101 18.69 6.31 -12.00
C ASN A 101 18.93 4.79 -12.12
N LYS A 102 18.54 4.24 -13.26
CA LYS A 102 18.62 2.81 -13.56
C LYS A 102 20.06 2.29 -13.53
N GLU A 103 21.01 3.04 -14.09
CA GLU A 103 22.42 2.65 -14.17
C GLU A 103 23.04 2.53 -12.78
N SER A 104 22.76 3.48 -11.90
CA SER A 104 23.24 3.43 -10.51
C SER A 104 22.56 2.34 -9.68
N ALA A 105 21.27 2.03 -9.96
CA ALA A 105 20.59 0.89 -9.37
C ALA A 105 21.23 -0.44 -9.79
N LEU A 106 21.50 -0.59 -11.10
CA LEU A 106 22.11 -1.79 -11.67
C LEU A 106 23.53 -1.99 -11.13
N MET A 107 24.34 -0.93 -11.05
CA MET A 107 25.67 -0.96 -10.43
C MET A 107 25.63 -1.36 -8.94
N ALA A 108 24.63 -0.90 -8.19
CA ALA A 108 24.46 -1.26 -6.79
C ALA A 108 24.08 -2.74 -6.63
N ILE A 109 23.14 -3.21 -7.45
CA ILE A 109 22.70 -4.60 -7.49
C ILE A 109 23.86 -5.52 -7.88
N GLN A 110 24.66 -5.18 -8.89
CA GLN A 110 25.83 -5.96 -9.29
C GLN A 110 26.84 -6.12 -8.14
N ARG A 111 27.11 -5.06 -7.37
CA ARG A 111 27.99 -5.15 -6.19
C ARG A 111 27.39 -6.04 -5.10
N VAL A 112 26.08 -5.95 -4.88
CA VAL A 112 25.38 -6.79 -3.92
C VAL A 112 25.40 -8.25 -4.36
N HIS A 113 25.13 -8.54 -5.63
CA HIS A 113 25.19 -9.90 -6.20
C HIS A 113 26.57 -10.54 -6.05
N SER A 114 27.65 -9.76 -6.14
CA SER A 114 29.00 -10.28 -5.90
C SER A 114 29.28 -10.62 -4.43
N CYS A 115 28.47 -10.13 -3.49
CA CYS A 115 28.70 -10.24 -2.05
C CYS A 115 27.56 -10.93 -1.30
N SER A 116 26.44 -11.22 -1.96
CA SER A 116 25.22 -11.75 -1.37
C SER A 116 24.88 -13.08 -2.02
N TRP A 117 24.71 -14.11 -1.19
CA TRP A 117 24.37 -15.46 -1.63
C TRP A 117 22.94 -15.55 -2.20
N ALA A 118 22.01 -14.78 -1.65
CA ALA A 118 20.60 -14.79 -2.04
C ALA A 118 20.06 -13.39 -2.33
N ALA A 119 19.30 -13.26 -3.41
CA ALA A 119 18.58 -12.05 -3.77
C ALA A 119 17.15 -12.38 -4.19
N VAL A 120 16.21 -11.47 -3.94
CA VAL A 120 14.84 -11.58 -4.40
C VAL A 120 14.48 -10.39 -5.26
N TYR A 121 13.73 -10.62 -6.33
CA TYR A 121 13.12 -9.57 -7.14
C TYR A 121 11.62 -9.71 -7.10
N CYS A 122 10.93 -8.61 -6.82
CA CYS A 122 9.48 -8.56 -6.77
C CYS A 122 8.93 -7.49 -7.71
N ASP A 123 7.70 -7.71 -8.16
CA ASP A 123 7.01 -6.87 -9.14
C ASP A 123 5.50 -6.97 -8.93
N GLY A 124 4.82 -5.83 -9.08
CA GLY A 124 3.36 -5.74 -9.11
C GLY A 124 2.88 -5.44 -10.53
N SER A 125 1.80 -6.07 -10.96
CA SER A 125 1.28 -5.93 -12.31
C SER A 125 -0.21 -5.65 -12.32
N GLY A 126 -0.63 -4.87 -13.31
CA GLY A 126 -2.03 -4.72 -13.70
C GLY A 126 -2.17 -5.01 -15.18
N TYR A 127 -2.93 -6.04 -15.54
CA TYR A 127 -3.09 -6.48 -16.93
C TYR A 127 -4.51 -6.96 -17.19
N GLU A 128 -5.12 -6.49 -18.28
CA GLU A 128 -6.49 -6.86 -18.69
C GLU A 128 -7.55 -6.76 -17.58
N GLY A 129 -7.40 -5.78 -16.67
CA GLY A 129 -8.32 -5.58 -15.56
C GLY A 129 -8.09 -6.51 -14.36
N GLY A 130 -7.08 -7.38 -14.40
CA GLY A 130 -6.58 -8.15 -13.26
C GLY A 130 -5.37 -7.50 -12.61
N ILE A 131 -5.20 -7.74 -11.32
CA ILE A 131 -4.08 -7.29 -10.51
C ILE A 131 -3.34 -8.50 -9.95
N GLY A 132 -2.02 -8.52 -10.08
CA GLY A 132 -1.20 -9.64 -9.64
C GLY A 132 0.15 -9.21 -9.09
N ALA A 133 0.65 -9.98 -8.12
CA ALA A 133 1.94 -9.79 -7.50
C ALA A 133 2.85 -10.98 -7.79
N SER A 134 4.15 -10.73 -7.88
CA SER A 134 5.15 -11.80 -8.02
C SER A 134 6.43 -11.51 -7.25
N ALA A 135 7.14 -12.58 -6.89
CA ALA A 135 8.50 -12.52 -6.37
C ALA A 135 9.31 -13.72 -6.88
N ALA A 136 10.59 -13.51 -7.19
CA ALA A 136 11.51 -14.54 -7.64
C ALA A 136 12.78 -14.53 -6.80
N LEU A 137 13.13 -15.69 -6.25
CA LEU A 137 14.35 -15.94 -5.49
C LEU A 137 15.47 -16.39 -6.43
N PHE A 138 16.63 -15.76 -6.27
CA PHE A 138 17.88 -16.08 -6.92
C PHE A 138 18.91 -16.49 -5.88
N ILE A 139 19.57 -17.61 -6.11
CA ILE A 139 20.69 -18.12 -5.30
C ILE A 139 21.88 -18.23 -6.24
N ASP A 140 23.02 -17.66 -5.87
CA ASP A 140 24.23 -17.64 -6.72
C ASP A 140 23.95 -17.12 -8.15
N ASN A 141 23.11 -16.10 -8.26
CA ASN A 141 22.59 -15.51 -9.51
C ASN A 141 21.73 -16.42 -10.38
N GLU A 142 21.36 -17.61 -9.92
CA GLU A 142 20.47 -18.53 -10.63
C GLU A 142 19.06 -18.49 -10.04
N LYS A 143 18.06 -18.36 -10.92
CA LYS A 143 16.66 -18.34 -10.49
C LYS A 143 16.28 -19.70 -9.92
N THR A 144 15.97 -19.74 -8.63
CA THR A 144 15.66 -20.99 -7.93
C THR A 144 14.15 -21.23 -7.81
N THR A 145 13.39 -20.24 -7.36
CA THR A 145 11.95 -20.38 -7.11
C THR A 145 11.26 -19.04 -7.35
N ALA A 146 9.97 -19.06 -7.70
CA ALA A 146 9.16 -17.86 -7.80
C ALA A 146 7.75 -18.10 -7.27
N LEU A 147 7.14 -17.04 -6.73
CA LEU A 147 5.75 -16.97 -6.34
C LEU A 147 5.04 -15.97 -7.25
N GLN A 148 3.81 -16.30 -7.62
CA GLN A 148 2.91 -15.46 -8.38
C GLN A 148 1.51 -15.62 -7.81
N TYR A 149 0.77 -14.52 -7.70
CA TYR A 149 -0.59 -14.55 -7.19
C TYR A 149 -1.43 -13.49 -7.87
N HIS A 150 -2.64 -13.86 -8.25
CA HIS A 150 -3.66 -12.94 -8.75
C HIS A 150 -4.48 -12.43 -7.56
N LEU A 151 -4.32 -11.16 -7.22
CA LEU A 151 -4.99 -10.52 -6.08
C LEU A 151 -6.49 -10.42 -6.34
N GLY A 152 -6.87 -10.02 -7.56
CA GLY A 152 -8.25 -9.83 -7.94
C GLY A 152 -8.40 -8.79 -9.05
N SER A 153 -9.58 -8.18 -9.13
CA SER A 153 -9.88 -7.19 -10.17
C SER A 153 -9.21 -5.84 -9.89
N ALA A 154 -8.97 -5.05 -10.94
CA ALA A 154 -8.48 -3.68 -10.83
C ALA A 154 -9.50 -2.69 -10.23
N SER A 155 -10.76 -3.13 -10.05
CA SER A 155 -11.77 -2.40 -9.29
C SER A 155 -11.64 -2.58 -7.78
N GLU A 156 -10.98 -3.64 -7.32
CA GLU A 156 -10.85 -3.98 -5.90
C GLU A 156 -9.41 -3.77 -5.40
N HIS A 157 -8.43 -4.10 -6.24
CA HIS A 157 -7.02 -4.04 -5.93
C HIS A 157 -6.28 -3.05 -6.82
N THR A 158 -5.13 -2.58 -6.36
CA THR A 158 -4.28 -1.66 -7.12
C THR A 158 -2.92 -2.27 -7.43
N VAL A 159 -2.27 -1.81 -8.50
CA VAL A 159 -0.88 -2.20 -8.81
C VAL A 159 0.05 -1.85 -7.64
N TYR A 160 -0.20 -0.73 -6.97
CA TYR A 160 0.54 -0.34 -5.77
C TYR A 160 0.42 -1.38 -4.65
N GLU A 161 -0.78 -1.90 -4.39
CA GLU A 161 -0.98 -2.99 -3.43
C GLU A 161 -0.19 -4.24 -3.85
N ALA A 162 -0.24 -4.61 -5.13
CA ALA A 162 0.48 -5.77 -5.65
C ALA A 162 2.01 -5.64 -5.51
N GLU A 163 2.57 -4.45 -5.72
CA GLU A 163 3.99 -4.15 -5.46
C GLU A 163 4.37 -4.43 -4.00
N VAL A 164 3.53 -3.99 -3.05
CA VAL A 164 3.78 -4.21 -1.62
C VAL A 164 3.61 -5.70 -1.25
N VAL A 165 2.61 -6.38 -1.80
CA VAL A 165 2.45 -7.83 -1.64
C VAL A 165 3.67 -8.59 -2.20
N GLY A 166 4.28 -8.10 -3.28
CA GLY A 166 5.52 -8.63 -3.84
C GLY A 166 6.66 -8.70 -2.81
N PHE A 167 6.84 -7.67 -1.98
CA PHE A 167 7.82 -7.71 -0.88
C PHE A 167 7.50 -8.82 0.13
N THR A 168 6.22 -8.99 0.47
CA THR A 168 5.77 -10.04 1.41
C THR A 168 6.06 -11.43 0.86
N PHE A 169 5.83 -11.67 -0.43
CA PHE A 169 6.24 -12.92 -1.10
C PHE A 169 7.74 -13.10 -1.09
N GLY A 170 8.50 -12.03 -1.29
CA GLY A 170 9.94 -12.10 -1.23
C GLY A 170 10.48 -12.50 0.14
N LEU A 171 9.94 -11.90 1.20
CA LEU A 171 10.25 -12.28 2.58
C LEU A 171 9.84 -13.72 2.88
N HIS A 172 8.70 -14.18 2.34
CA HIS A 172 8.28 -15.57 2.48
C HIS A 172 9.25 -16.54 1.80
N LEU A 173 9.72 -16.23 0.58
CA LEU A 173 10.74 -17.01 -0.11
C LEU A 173 12.04 -17.08 0.71
N LEU A 174 12.49 -15.95 1.27
CA LEU A 174 13.66 -15.95 2.15
C LEU A 174 13.44 -16.75 3.43
N MET A 175 12.24 -16.69 4.00
CA MET A 175 11.89 -17.47 5.18
C MET A 175 11.99 -18.99 4.92
N SER A 176 11.69 -19.45 3.69
CA SER A 176 11.79 -20.86 3.31
C SER A 176 13.23 -21.38 3.31
N ILE A 177 14.21 -20.50 3.05
CA ILE A 177 15.64 -20.81 3.02
C ILE A 177 16.40 -20.26 4.24
N THR A 178 15.70 -19.84 5.30
CA THR A 178 16.29 -19.15 6.47
C THR A 178 17.56 -19.83 7.00
N HIS A 179 17.58 -21.16 7.09
CA HIS A 179 18.72 -21.91 7.64
C HIS A 179 20.00 -21.84 6.79
N GLN A 180 19.87 -21.45 5.52
CA GLN A 180 20.97 -21.34 4.55
C GLN A 180 21.37 -19.89 4.30
N LEU A 181 20.57 -18.92 4.77
CA LEU A 181 20.88 -17.52 4.61
C LEU A 181 22.11 -17.16 5.45
N CYS A 182 23.23 -16.91 4.77
CA CYS A 182 24.46 -16.45 5.36
C CYS A 182 24.71 -14.98 4.95
N GLY A 183 24.50 -14.05 5.90
CA GLY A 183 24.83 -12.65 5.72
C GLY A 183 23.76 -11.80 5.05
N LEU A 184 24.19 -10.71 4.38
CA LEU A 184 23.29 -9.71 3.83
C LEU A 184 22.46 -10.29 2.68
N THR A 185 21.15 -10.10 2.75
CA THR A 185 20.18 -10.49 1.70
C THR A 185 19.50 -9.25 1.16
N THR A 186 19.17 -9.24 -0.13
CA THR A 186 18.53 -8.08 -0.77
C THR A 186 17.21 -8.44 -1.43
N ILE A 187 16.22 -7.58 -1.28
CA ILE A 187 14.96 -7.62 -2.03
C ILE A 187 14.91 -6.38 -2.93
N GLY A 188 14.79 -6.58 -4.23
CA GLY A 188 14.68 -5.54 -5.24
C GLY A 188 13.25 -5.38 -5.75
N SER A 189 12.84 -4.14 -5.98
CA SER A 189 11.65 -3.75 -6.74
C SER A 189 12.00 -2.52 -7.59
N ASN A 190 11.31 -2.37 -8.72
CA ASN A 190 11.37 -1.17 -9.57
C ASN A 190 10.46 -0.03 -9.06
N SER A 191 9.54 -0.31 -8.13
CA SER A 191 8.57 0.65 -7.60
C SER A 191 9.16 1.48 -6.47
N GLN A 192 9.71 2.64 -6.84
CA GLN A 192 10.21 3.61 -5.86
C GLN A 192 9.13 4.04 -4.87
N ALA A 193 7.87 4.12 -5.31
CA ALA A 193 6.74 4.46 -4.45
C ALA A 193 6.52 3.40 -3.36
N ALA A 194 6.56 2.11 -3.73
CA ALA A 194 6.42 1.02 -2.77
C ALA A 194 7.61 0.97 -1.79
N ILE A 195 8.84 1.19 -2.27
CA ILE A 195 10.02 1.27 -1.39
C ILE A 195 9.90 2.46 -0.42
N TRP A 196 9.45 3.63 -0.88
CA TRP A 196 9.22 4.80 -0.02
C TRP A 196 8.14 4.54 1.03
N ALA A 197 7.08 3.83 0.64
CA ALA A 197 5.95 3.54 1.51
C ALA A 197 6.32 2.65 2.71
N LEU A 198 7.36 1.82 2.60
CA LEU A 198 7.88 1.03 3.72
C LEU A 198 8.34 1.90 4.91
N ASN A 199 8.69 3.17 4.68
CA ASN A 199 9.01 4.13 5.74
C ASN A 199 7.85 5.05 6.14
N ASN A 200 6.71 4.94 5.46
CA ASN A 200 5.59 5.83 5.70
C ASN A 200 4.88 5.43 7.00
N GLN A 201 4.90 6.32 7.99
CA GLN A 201 4.18 6.15 9.26
C GLN A 201 2.84 6.90 9.28
N ARG A 202 2.45 7.52 8.16
CA ARG A 202 1.22 8.31 8.05
C ARG A 202 0.08 7.49 7.44
N PRO A 203 -1.17 7.70 7.87
CA PRO A 203 -2.36 7.06 7.28
C PRO A 203 -2.35 7.11 5.74
N HIS A 204 -2.49 5.95 5.11
CA HIS A 204 -2.55 5.80 3.65
C HIS A 204 -3.33 4.52 3.29
N PRO A 205 -3.93 4.41 2.08
CA PRO A 205 -4.55 3.17 1.62
C PRO A 205 -3.56 2.00 1.51
N ALA A 206 -4.09 0.78 1.57
CA ALA A 206 -3.36 -0.49 1.57
C ALA A 206 -2.31 -0.58 2.69
N HIS A 207 -2.53 0.11 3.82
CA HIS A 207 -1.55 0.19 4.89
C HIS A 207 -1.39 -1.16 5.62
N TYR A 208 -2.48 -1.94 5.72
CA TYR A 208 -2.43 -3.26 6.34
C TYR A 208 -1.43 -4.19 5.64
N VAL A 209 -1.21 -4.03 4.33
CA VAL A 209 -0.23 -4.83 3.58
C VAL A 209 1.20 -4.45 3.98
N LEU A 210 1.46 -3.17 4.24
CA LEU A 210 2.76 -2.71 4.76
C LEU A 210 3.02 -3.27 6.16
N ASP A 211 2.01 -3.35 7.03
CA ASP A 211 2.14 -3.97 8.36
C ASP A 211 2.49 -5.45 8.27
N LEU A 212 1.85 -6.19 7.35
CA LEU A 212 2.15 -7.59 7.09
C LEU A 212 3.60 -7.76 6.61
N MET A 213 4.07 -6.87 5.73
CA MET A 213 5.46 -6.85 5.27
C MET A 213 6.42 -6.60 6.44
N HIS A 214 6.20 -5.56 7.26
CA HIS A 214 7.04 -5.26 8.43
C HIS A 214 7.09 -6.44 9.40
N SER A 215 5.93 -7.04 9.70
CA SER A 215 5.83 -8.22 10.57
C SER A 215 6.59 -9.42 10.01
N ALA A 216 6.53 -9.64 8.70
CA ALA A 216 7.28 -10.71 8.04
C ALA A 216 8.80 -10.46 8.08
N ALA A 217 9.24 -9.21 7.90
CA ALA A 217 10.64 -8.82 7.98
C ALA A 217 11.20 -9.00 9.40
N GLU A 218 10.47 -8.56 10.42
CA GLU A 218 10.82 -8.79 11.81
C GLU A 218 10.90 -10.27 12.16
N SER A 219 9.96 -11.07 11.66
CA SER A 219 9.94 -12.51 11.89
C SER A 219 11.17 -13.20 11.28
N LEU A 220 11.57 -12.77 10.08
CA LEU A 220 12.78 -13.26 9.42
C LEU A 220 14.02 -12.91 10.23
N HIS A 221 14.12 -11.65 10.69
CA HIS A 221 15.25 -11.18 11.50
C HIS A 221 15.37 -11.93 12.83
N LYS A 222 14.27 -12.06 13.58
CA LYS A 222 14.23 -12.82 14.85
C LYS A 222 14.68 -14.27 14.65
N LYS A 223 14.25 -14.92 13.57
CA LYS A 223 14.63 -16.31 13.28
C LYS A 223 16.12 -16.43 12.94
N GLN A 224 16.70 -15.45 12.24
CA GLN A 224 18.14 -15.39 11.99
C GLN A 224 18.94 -15.25 13.29
N ASP A 225 18.53 -14.34 14.18
CA ASP A 225 19.20 -14.12 15.46
C ASP A 225 19.21 -15.40 16.32
N HIS A 226 18.10 -16.13 16.36
CA HIS A 226 18.01 -17.41 17.07
C HIS A 226 18.95 -18.47 16.49
N LEU A 227 19.08 -18.54 15.17
CA LEU A 227 19.98 -19.49 14.52
C LEU A 227 21.45 -19.17 14.82
N GLN A 228 21.83 -17.89 14.77
CA GLN A 228 23.19 -17.46 15.12
C GLN A 228 23.54 -17.77 16.58
N HIS A 229 22.62 -17.55 17.52
CA HIS A 229 22.83 -17.91 18.92
C HIS A 229 22.95 -19.42 19.15
N SER A 230 22.19 -20.24 18.42
CA SER A 230 22.26 -21.71 18.55
C SER A 230 23.53 -22.35 17.99
N GLN A 231 24.23 -21.66 17.07
CA GLN A 231 25.50 -22.12 16.48
C GLN A 231 26.73 -21.71 17.29
N GLN A 232 26.57 -20.88 18.33
CA GLN A 232 27.63 -20.41 19.22
C GLN A 232 27.69 -21.17 20.56
N CYS A 233 26.74 -22.07 20.84
CA CYS A 233 26.75 -22.99 21.99
C CYS A 233 27.23 -24.38 21.55
#